data_AF-A0A7C5FT17-F1
#
_entry.id   AF-A0A7C5FT17-F1
#
_cell.length_a   1.000
_cell.length_b   1.000
_cell.length_c   1.000
_cell.angle_alpha   90.00
_cell.angle_beta   90.00
_cell.angle_gamma   90.00
#
_symmetry.space_group_name_H-M   'P 1'
#
loop_
_entity.id
_entity.type
_entity.pdbx_description
1 polymer ?
#
loop_
_entity_poly.entity_id
_entity_poly.type
_entity_poly.pdbx_seq_one_letter_code
_entity_poly.pdbx_strand_id
1 'polypeptide(L)' 'VVTSLWFSNIELGILIGVAIIINLVAAALAGVTIPLMLKQFGIDPALSGGVLLTTVTDVVGFVAFLGFATLFIV' A
#
# COMPACT_ATOMS: atom_id res chain seq x y z
N VAL A 1 -12.43 12.13 2.40
CA VAL A 1 -13.84 12.60 2.44
C VAL A 1 -14.80 11.46 2.77
N VAL A 2 -14.85 10.40 1.96
CA VAL A 2 -15.79 9.26 2.18
C VAL A 2 -15.70 8.69 3.60
N THR A 3 -14.51 8.31 4.06
CA THR A 3 -14.30 7.77 5.42
C THR A 3 -14.76 8.74 6.51
N SER A 4 -14.44 10.04 6.37
CA SER A 4 -14.80 11.04 7.37
C SER A 4 -16.30 11.21 7.52
N LEU A 5 -17.06 11.15 6.41
CA LEU A 5 -18.51 11.25 6.44
C LEU A 5 -19.17 9.98 6.99
N TRP A 6 -18.65 8.81 6.64
CA TRP A 6 -19.21 7.54 7.11
C TRP A 6 -19.04 7.39 8.62
N PHE A 7 -17.84 7.66 9.14
CA PHE A 7 -17.55 7.51 10.57
C PHE A 7 -17.84 8.77 11.39
N SER A 8 -18.31 9.84 10.76
CA SER A 8 -18.47 11.17 11.39
C SER A 8 -17.21 11.61 12.15
N ASN A 9 -16.03 11.20 11.67
CA ASN A 9 -14.76 11.37 12.33
C ASN A 9 -13.70 11.81 11.30
N ILE A 10 -13.26 13.06 11.43
CA ILE A 10 -12.27 13.68 10.54
C ILE A 10 -10.89 13.05 10.71
N GLU A 11 -10.49 12.69 11.94
CA GLU A 11 -9.19 12.08 12.23
C GLU A 11 -9.03 10.73 11.52
N LEU A 12 -10.06 9.86 11.59
CA LEU A 12 -10.09 8.60 10.83
C LEU A 12 -10.04 8.85 9.31
N GLY A 13 -10.69 9.93 8.84
CA GLY A 13 -10.64 10.33 7.44
C GLY A 13 -9.25 10.71 6.96
N ILE A 14 -8.52 11.49 7.78
CA ILE A 14 -7.13 11.87 7.51
C ILE A 14 -6.23 10.64 7.56
N LEU A 15 -6.40 9.80 8.58
CA LEU A 15 -5.63 8.57 8.77
C LEU A 15 -5.72 7.63 7.56
N ILE A 16 -6.93 7.30 7.13
CA ILE A 16 -7.14 6.46 5.94
C ILE A 16 -6.61 7.15 4.68
N GLY A 17 -6.80 8.47 4.57
CA GLY A 17 -6.29 9.24 3.44
C GLY A 17 -4.76 9.14 3.29
N VAL A 18 -4.03 9.33 4.38
CA VAL A 18 -2.56 9.21 4.39
C VAL A 18 -2.11 7.77 4.12
N ALA A 19 -2.77 6.78 4.74
CA ALA A 19 -2.45 5.36 4.51
C ALA A 19 -2.61 4.97 3.03
N ILE A 20 -3.66 5.43 2.36
CA ILE A 20 -3.88 5.18 0.92
C ILE A 20 -2.80 5.85 0.07
N ILE A 21 -2.40 7.09 0.38
CA ILE A 21 -1.32 7.77 -0.36
C ILE A 21 -0.02 6.98 -0.26
N ILE A 22 0.36 6.53 0.95
CA ILE A 22 1.55 5.70 1.16
C ILE A 22 1.44 4.40 0.36
N ASN A 23 0.28 3.73 0.40
CA ASN A 23 0.07 2.49 -0.33
C ASN A 23 0.18 2.68 -1.85
N LEU A 24 -0.34 3.78 -2.40
CA LEU A 24 -0.24 4.09 -3.83
C LEU A 24 1.20 4.37 -4.26
N VAL A 25 1.97 5.10 -3.46
CA VAL A 25 3.40 5.34 -3.74
C VAL A 25 4.17 4.02 -3.74
N ALA A 26 3.94 3.16 -2.74
CA ALA A 26 4.56 1.85 -2.68
C ALA A 26 4.14 0.94 -3.84
N ALA A 27 2.85 0.94 -4.22
CA ALA A 27 2.34 0.20 -5.36
C ALA A 27 2.99 0.64 -6.67
N ALA A 28 3.16 1.95 -6.89
CA ALA A 28 3.83 2.47 -8.09
C ALA A 28 5.31 2.05 -8.14
N LEU A 29 6.02 2.14 -7.02
CA LEU A 29 7.42 1.70 -6.92
C LEU A 29 7.53 0.19 -7.15
N ALA A 30 6.74 -0.61 -6.43
CA ALA A 30 6.71 -2.07 -6.55
C ALA A 30 6.33 -2.52 -7.97
N GLY A 31 5.38 -1.83 -8.61
CA GLY A 31 4.94 -2.12 -9.97
C GLY A 31 6.04 -1.97 -11.02
N VAL A 32 7.07 -1.15 -10.75
CA VAL A 32 8.23 -0.99 -11.62
C VAL A 32 9.39 -1.86 -11.14
N THR A 33 9.68 -1.90 -9.84
CA THR A 33 10.86 -2.59 -9.31
C THR A 33 10.71 -4.11 -9.34
N ILE A 34 9.53 -4.66 -9.01
CA ILE A 34 9.32 -6.11 -8.96
C ILE A 34 9.58 -6.76 -10.34
N PRO A 35 8.99 -6.28 -11.45
CA PRO A 35 9.26 -6.89 -12.76
C PRO A 35 10.73 -6.78 -13.17
N LEU A 36 11.39 -5.66 -12.86
CA LEU A 36 12.80 -5.45 -13.17
C LEU A 36 13.71 -6.39 -12.36
N MET A 37 13.44 -6.55 -11.06
CA MET A 37 14.20 -7.47 -10.20
C MET A 37 13.99 -8.93 -10.62
N LEU A 38 12.74 -9.34 -10.91
CA LEU A 38 12.46 -10.70 -11.38
C LEU A 38 13.21 -11.02 -12.68
N LYS A 39 13.21 -10.09 -13.64
CA LYS A 39 13.97 -10.23 -14.89
C LYS A 39 15.47 -10.37 -14.64
N GLN A 40 16.02 -9.63 -13.67
CA GLN A 40 17.44 -9.72 -13.30
C GLN A 40 17.79 -11.08 -12.67
N PHE A 41 16.85 -11.71 -11.96
CA PHE A 41 17.02 -13.06 -11.39
C PHE A 41 16.64 -14.18 -12.38
N GLY A 42 16.28 -13.86 -13.63
CA GLY A 42 15.89 -14.85 -14.64
C GLY A 42 14.49 -15.47 -14.41
N ILE A 43 13.68 -14.87 -13.53
CA ILE A 43 12.29 -15.28 -13.28
C ILE A 43 11.37 -14.53 -14.23
N ASP A 44 10.42 -15.23 -14.84
CA ASP A 44 9.45 -14.62 -15.75
C ASP A 44 8.50 -13.66 -15.00
N PRO A 45 8.57 -12.34 -15.25
CA PRO A 45 7.72 -11.34 -14.59
C PRO A 45 6.23 -11.52 -14.89
N ALA A 46 5.87 -12.12 -16.04
CA ALA A 46 4.48 -12.31 -16.44
C ALA A 46 3.76 -13.35 -15.56
N LEU A 47 4.50 -14.36 -15.08
CA LEU A 47 3.99 -15.41 -14.20
C LEU A 47 3.92 -14.98 -12.73
N SER A 48 4.93 -14.24 -12.24
CA SER A 48 5.09 -13.97 -10.81
C SER A 48 4.82 -12.53 -10.40
N GLY A 49 4.89 -11.58 -11.33
CA GLY A 49 4.82 -10.14 -11.02
C GLY A 49 3.50 -9.70 -10.41
N GLY A 50 2.38 -10.26 -10.88
CA GLY A 50 1.04 -9.91 -10.37
C GLY A 50 0.85 -10.30 -8.90
N VAL A 51 1.14 -11.55 -8.54
CA VAL A 51 0.98 -12.06 -7.16
C VAL A 51 1.96 -11.36 -6.20
N LEU A 52 3.21 -11.17 -6.62
CA LEU A 52 4.21 -10.44 -5.83
C LEU A 52 3.80 -8.98 -5.62
N LEU A 53 3.28 -8.32 -6.66
CA LEU A 53 2.80 -6.95 -6.55
C LEU A 53 1.65 -6.86 -5.54
N THR A 54 0.63 -7.71 -5.65
CA THR A 54 -0.52 -7.67 -4.74
C THR A 54 -0.13 -7.96 -3.30
N THR A 55 0.77 -8.92 -3.07
CA THR A 55 1.25 -9.23 -1.70
C THR A 55 2.04 -8.07 -1.09
N VAL A 56 2.89 -7.39 -1.86
CA VAL A 56 3.60 -6.20 -1.40
C VAL A 56 2.62 -5.07 -1.09
N THR A 57 1.63 -4.83 -1.95
CA THR A 57 0.62 -3.79 -1.69
C THR A 57 -0.28 -4.13 -0.50
N ASP A 58 -0.56 -5.41 -0.25
CA ASP A 58 -1.35 -5.83 0.91
C ASP A 58 -0.57 -5.59 2.21
N VAL A 59 0.69 -6.04 2.28
CA VAL A 59 1.54 -5.83 3.47
C VAL A 59 1.78 -4.34 3.71
N VAL A 60 2.13 -3.58 2.67
CA VAL A 60 2.37 -2.14 2.83
C VAL A 60 1.10 -1.40 3.19
N GLY A 61 -0.04 -1.73 2.57
CA GLY A 61 -1.33 -1.12 2.90
C GLY A 61 -1.72 -1.35 4.37
N PHE A 62 -1.57 -2.58 4.86
CA PHE A 62 -1.83 -2.90 6.27
C PHE A 62 -0.87 -2.19 7.22
N VAL A 63 0.44 -2.23 6.93
CA VAL A 63 1.46 -1.58 7.76
C VAL A 63 1.30 -0.07 7.76
N ALA A 64 0.99 0.55 6.62
CA ALA A 64 0.76 1.98 6.53
C ALA A 64 -0.47 2.39 7.35
N PHE A 65 -1.56 1.65 7.26
CA PHE A 65 -2.76 1.93 8.04
C PHE A 65 -2.55 1.75 9.55
N LEU A 66 -2.09 0.57 9.98
CA LEU A 66 -1.93 0.26 11.41
C LEU A 66 -0.77 1.04 12.04
N GLY A 67 0.33 1.21 11.31
CA GLY A 67 1.48 1.98 11.76
C GLY A 67 1.14 3.46 11.95
N PHE A 68 0.45 4.07 10.98
CA PHE A 68 -0.01 5.45 11.12
C PHE A 68 -1.04 5.58 12.25
N ALA A 69 -1.93 4.60 12.44
CA ALA A 69 -2.89 4.62 13.55
C ALA A 69 -2.20 4.55 14.92
N THR A 70 -1.18 3.71 15.04
CA THR A 70 -0.41 3.56 16.28
C THR A 70 0.40 4.82 16.62
N LEU A 71 0.84 5.58 15.62
CA LEU A 71 1.63 6.81 15.85
C LEU A 71 0.77 8.05 16.15
N PHE A 72 -0.49 8.07 15.73
CA PHE A 72 -1.33 9.29 15.75
C PHE A 72 -2.62 9.18 16.58
N ILE A 73 -3.20 7.99 16.73
CA ILE A 73 -4.48 7.80 17.42
C ILE A 73 -4.31 7.10 18.78
N VAL A 74 -3.30 6.25 18.92
CA VAL A 74 -2.93 5.60 20.19
C VAL A 74 -2.03 6.53 20.99
#